data_AF-A0A975Y4K9-F1
#
_entry.id   AF-A0A975Y4K9-F1
#
_cell.length_a   1.000
_cell.length_b   1.000
_cell.length_c   1.000
_cell.angle_alpha   90.00
_cell.angle_beta   90.00
_cell.angle_gamma   90.00
#
_symmetry.space_group_name_H-M   'P 1'
#
loop_
_entity.id
_entity.type
_entity.pdbx_description
1 polymer ?
#
loop_
_entity_poly.entity_id
_entity_poly.type
_entity_poly.pdbx_seq_one_letter_code
_entity_poly.pdbx_strand_id
1 'polypeptide(L)'
;MNPSEVKVARVVSGQTLEVVGLTETANLISPVRLIGVDAPDLHQRPWGEDAKKFLETLIGGEQTAVKLEFDLENQDKFGRTLAYVWKDNVLLNEEMVKQGYALFGGRSPNHKYDTRLDRAQQWARLMGQGIWSPEKPMRLTPSEFRRLYR
;
A
#
# COMPACT_ATOMS: atom_id res chain seq x y z
N MET A 1 1.59 -7.47 18.66
CA MET A 1 1.88 -8.72 17.91
C MET A 1 3.25 -8.58 17.26
N ASN A 2 4.08 -9.61 17.32
CA ASN A 2 5.39 -9.60 16.65
C ASN A 2 5.18 -9.59 15.13
N PRO A 3 6.03 -8.89 14.36
CA PRO A 3 5.91 -8.89 12.91
C PRO A 3 6.12 -10.30 12.34
N SER A 4 5.23 -10.72 11.43
CA SER A 4 5.33 -12.01 10.73
C SER A 4 6.15 -11.83 9.46
N GLU A 5 7.19 -12.65 9.29
CA GLU A 5 7.97 -12.69 8.05
C GLU A 5 7.28 -13.58 7.01
N VAL A 6 7.07 -13.04 5.81
CA VAL A 6 6.39 -13.72 4.70
C VAL A 6 7.13 -13.45 3.40
N LYS A 7 6.88 -14.26 2.36
CA LYS A 7 7.39 -14.00 1.01
C LYS A 7 6.31 -13.38 0.14
N VAL A 8 6.66 -12.34 -0.62
CA VAL A 8 5.75 -11.74 -1.61
C VAL A 8 5.66 -12.65 -2.82
N ALA A 9 4.47 -13.17 -3.12
CA ALA A 9 4.21 -13.92 -4.34
C ALA A 9 4.08 -12.96 -5.53
N ARG A 10 3.28 -11.89 -5.40
CA ARG A 10 3.16 -10.82 -6.41
C ARG A 10 2.56 -9.53 -5.85
N VAL A 11 2.74 -8.44 -6.60
CA VAL A 11 2.02 -7.18 -6.37
C VAL A 11 0.75 -7.15 -7.20
N VAL A 12 -0.40 -6.94 -6.56
CA VAL A 12 -1.70 -6.91 -7.25
C VAL A 12 -2.04 -5.48 -7.69
N SER A 13 -1.79 -4.50 -6.83
CA SER A 13 -1.99 -3.06 -7.09
C SER A 13 -1.10 -2.24 -6.14
N GLY A 14 -1.06 -0.91 -6.27
CA GLY A 14 -0.28 -0.02 -5.39
C GLY A 14 -0.64 -0.03 -3.90
N GLN A 15 -1.54 -0.91 -3.45
CA GLN A 15 -1.97 -1.05 -2.07
C GLN A 15 -2.29 -2.50 -1.66
N THR A 16 -2.06 -3.48 -2.54
CA THR A 16 -2.38 -4.88 -2.28
C THR A 16 -1.28 -5.79 -2.81
N LEU A 17 -0.83 -6.70 -1.95
CA LEU A 17 0.12 -7.78 -2.22
C LEU A 17 -0.57 -9.13 -2.08
N GLU A 18 0.00 -10.13 -2.72
CA GLU A 18 -0.25 -11.53 -2.40
C GLU A 18 1.03 -12.12 -1.80
N VAL A 19 0.89 -12.85 -0.69
CA VAL A 19 2.02 -13.42 0.06
C VAL A 19 1.82 -14.90 0.31
N VAL A 20 2.91 -15.61 0.58
CA VAL A 20 2.93 -16.99 1.08
C VAL A 20 3.66 -17.06 2.41
N GLY A 21 3.34 -18.07 3.22
CA GLY A 21 3.91 -18.27 4.56
C GLY A 21 3.23 -17.47 5.67
N LEU A 22 2.03 -16.92 5.41
CA LEU A 22 1.23 -16.25 6.44
C LEU A 22 0.53 -17.22 7.40
N THR A 23 0.21 -18.43 6.93
CA THR A 23 -0.43 -19.50 7.70
C THR A 23 0.44 -20.76 7.69
N GLU A 24 0.12 -21.73 8.54
CA GLU A 24 0.77 -23.05 8.56
C GLU A 24 0.51 -23.87 7.27
N THR A 25 -0.50 -23.49 6.48
CA THR A 25 -0.82 -24.14 5.22
C THR A 25 0.24 -23.77 4.18
N ALA A 26 1.09 -24.74 3.83
CA ALA A 26 2.12 -24.58 2.83
C ALA A 26 1.54 -24.06 1.50
N ASN A 27 2.21 -23.05 0.92
CA ASN A 27 1.88 -22.44 -0.37
C ASN A 27 0.50 -21.77 -0.47
N LEU A 28 -0.21 -21.52 0.65
CA LEU A 28 -1.44 -20.75 0.62
C LEU A 28 -1.14 -19.28 0.27
N ILE A 29 -1.70 -18.82 -0.85
CA ILE A 29 -1.64 -17.41 -1.26
C ILE A 29 -2.66 -16.61 -0.45
N SER A 30 -2.17 -15.60 0.27
CA SER A 30 -3.00 -14.73 1.11
C SER A 30 -2.91 -13.28 0.63
N PRO A 31 -4.04 -12.57 0.43
CA PRO A 31 -4.02 -11.16 0.08
C PRO A 31 -3.72 -10.29 1.31
N VAL A 32 -2.78 -9.36 1.16
CA VAL A 32 -2.39 -8.36 2.16
C VAL A 32 -2.66 -6.97 1.60
N ARG A 33 -3.47 -6.19 2.30
CA ARG A 33 -3.74 -4.78 1.99
C ARG A 33 -2.95 -3.88 2.93
N LEU A 34 -2.27 -2.91 2.34
CA LEU A 34 -1.46 -1.93 3.07
C LEU A 34 -2.39 -0.99 3.85
N ILE A 35 -2.21 -0.93 5.18
CA ILE A 35 -2.95 -0.01 6.06
C ILE A 35 -2.57 1.45 5.75
N GLY A 36 -3.55 2.35 5.74
CA GLY A 36 -3.31 3.78 5.54
C GLY A 36 -2.99 4.20 4.11
N VAL A 37 -2.93 3.25 3.16
CA VAL A 37 -2.64 3.52 1.75
C VAL A 37 -3.93 3.46 0.94
N ASP A 38 -4.28 4.56 0.27
CA ASP A 38 -5.32 4.62 -0.77
C ASP A 38 -4.66 4.87 -2.13
N ALA A 39 -4.34 3.80 -2.84
CA ALA A 39 -3.70 3.86 -4.15
C ALA A 39 -4.72 3.95 -5.30
N PRO A 40 -4.42 4.66 -6.40
CA PRO A 40 -5.24 4.70 -7.60
C PRO A 40 -5.60 3.29 -8.10
N ASP A 41 -6.81 3.13 -8.65
CA ASP A 41 -7.22 1.87 -9.27
C ASP A 41 -6.38 1.60 -10.54
N LEU A 42 -6.13 0.34 -10.91
CA LEU A 42 -5.35 0.00 -12.11
C LEU A 42 -5.96 0.60 -13.39
N HIS A 43 -7.27 0.79 -13.43
CA HIS A 43 -7.96 1.44 -14.55
C HIS A 43 -7.85 2.97 -14.53
N GLN A 44 -7.42 3.57 -13.42
CA GLN A 44 -7.18 5.00 -13.29
C GLN A 44 -5.81 5.36 -13.87
N ARG A 45 -5.74 5.45 -15.20
CA ARG A 45 -4.47 5.63 -15.93
C ARG A 45 -3.91 7.06 -15.85
N PRO A 46 -2.58 7.22 -15.79
CA PRO A 46 -1.56 6.17 -15.66
C PRO A 46 -1.33 5.71 -14.20
N TRP A 47 -1.93 6.43 -13.25
CA TRP A 47 -1.62 6.40 -11.82
C TRP A 47 -1.67 5.03 -11.17
N GLY A 48 -2.64 4.18 -11.52
CA GLY A 48 -2.75 2.83 -10.95
C GLY A 48 -1.61 1.90 -11.34
N GLU A 49 -1.23 1.93 -12.63
CA GLU A 49 -0.12 1.13 -13.15
C GLU A 49 1.23 1.64 -12.57
N ASP A 50 1.39 2.95 -12.46
CA ASP A 50 2.58 3.57 -11.88
C ASP A 50 2.74 3.22 -10.39
N ALA A 51 1.64 3.27 -9.61
CA ALA A 51 1.64 2.90 -8.20
C ALA A 51 1.97 1.42 -7.99
N LYS A 52 1.45 0.53 -8.85
CA LYS A 52 1.79 -0.89 -8.82
C LYS A 52 3.30 -1.11 -9.05
N LYS A 53 3.86 -0.52 -10.11
CA LYS A 53 5.29 -0.64 -10.46
C LYS A 53 6.20 -0.10 -9.38
N PHE A 54 5.82 1.00 -8.74
CA PHE A 54 6.60 1.56 -7.64
C PHE A 54 6.62 0.61 -6.43
N LEU A 55 5.49 0.01 -6.07
CA LEU A 55 5.45 -0.99 -5.00
C LEU A 55 6.27 -2.25 -5.34
N GLU A 56 6.25 -2.71 -6.60
CA GLU A 56 7.13 -3.79 -7.08
C GLU A 56 8.61 -3.45 -6.90
N THR A 57 8.99 -2.20 -7.21
CA THR A 57 10.37 -1.69 -7.06
C THR A 57 10.79 -1.66 -5.59
N LEU A 58 9.93 -1.17 -4.70
CA LEU A 58 10.19 -1.16 -3.26
C LEU A 58 10.41 -2.57 -2.68
N ILE A 59 9.64 -3.54 -3.18
CA ILE A 59 9.74 -4.94 -2.75
C ILE A 59 10.99 -5.62 -3.32
N GLY A 60 11.44 -5.23 -4.52
CA GLY A 60 12.63 -5.82 -5.14
C GLY A 60 12.37 -7.15 -5.87
N GLY A 61 11.11 -7.41 -6.26
CA GLY A 61 10.72 -8.58 -7.06
C GLY A 61 10.01 -9.68 -6.29
N GLU A 62 9.55 -10.70 -7.02
CA GLU A 62 8.83 -11.85 -6.46
C GLU A 62 9.71 -12.70 -5.54
N GLN A 63 9.07 -13.43 -4.64
CA GLN A 63 9.68 -14.32 -3.64
C GLN A 63 10.56 -13.61 -2.59
N THR A 64 10.57 -12.27 -2.58
CA THR A 64 11.29 -11.48 -1.58
C THR A 64 10.59 -11.51 -0.23
N ALA A 65 11.38 -11.62 0.85
CA ALA A 65 10.88 -11.59 2.21
C ALA A 65 10.51 -10.16 2.65
N VAL A 66 9.36 -10.03 3.32
CA VAL A 66 8.89 -8.81 3.96
C VAL A 66 8.34 -9.12 5.34
N LYS A 67 8.34 -8.13 6.22
CA LYS A 67 7.76 -8.23 7.56
C LYS A 67 6.39 -7.54 7.58
N LEU A 68 5.38 -8.27 8.04
CA LEU A 68 4.04 -7.74 8.24
C LEU A 68 3.87 -7.34 9.71
N GLU A 69 3.57 -6.08 9.95
CA GLU A 69 3.21 -5.58 11.26
C GLU A 69 1.72 -5.27 11.32
N PHE A 70 1.04 -5.91 12.26
CA PHE A 70 -0.41 -5.77 12.45
C PHE A 70 -0.74 -4.66 13.45
N ASP A 71 -1.96 -4.16 13.36
CA ASP A 71 -2.55 -3.19 14.28
C ASP A 71 -3.80 -3.81 14.95
N LEU A 72 -4.68 -3.00 15.54
CA LEU A 72 -5.88 -3.45 16.27
C LEU A 72 -6.75 -4.43 15.47
N GLU A 73 -6.96 -4.16 14.18
CA GLU A 73 -7.70 -5.04 13.27
C GLU A 73 -6.78 -5.54 12.15
N ASN A 74 -6.67 -6.86 12.02
CA ASN A 74 -5.74 -7.50 11.08
C ASN A 74 -6.44 -8.08 9.84
N GLN A 75 -7.75 -7.93 9.70
CA GLN A 75 -8.51 -8.35 8.53
C GLN A 75 -9.57 -7.31 8.17
N ASP A 76 -9.84 -7.13 6.88
CA ASP A 76 -11.02 -6.36 6.47
C ASP A 76 -12.23 -7.24 6.20
N LYS A 77 -13.38 -6.61 5.96
CA LYS A 77 -14.65 -7.28 5.65
C LYS A 77 -14.64 -8.19 4.41
N PHE A 78 -13.58 -8.14 3.59
CA PHE A 78 -13.41 -8.98 2.42
C PHE A 78 -12.42 -10.14 2.68
N GLY A 79 -11.99 -10.32 3.93
CA GLY A 79 -11.05 -11.37 4.34
C GLY A 79 -9.60 -11.06 3.96
N ARG A 80 -9.27 -9.82 3.56
CA ARG A 80 -7.87 -9.46 3.27
C ARG A 80 -7.16 -9.14 4.56
N THR A 81 -5.94 -9.62 4.69
CA THR A 81 -5.07 -9.27 5.81
C THR A 81 -4.70 -7.79 5.73
N LEU A 82 -4.79 -7.08 6.84
CA LEU A 82 -4.41 -5.67 6.97
C LEU A 82 -3.05 -5.58 7.64
N ALA A 83 -2.05 -4.96 7.00
CA ALA A 83 -0.72 -4.82 7.60
C ALA A 83 0.00 -3.53 7.19
N TYR A 84 0.93 -3.11 8.04
CA TYR A 84 2.07 -2.29 7.67
C TYR A 84 3.19 -3.20 7.18
N VAL A 85 3.73 -2.92 6.00
CA VAL A 85 4.70 -3.79 5.34
C VAL A 85 6.08 -3.16 5.45
N TRP A 86 7.02 -3.94 5.98
CA TRP A 86 8.40 -3.52 6.19
C TRP A 86 9.35 -4.36 5.36
N LYS A 87 10.34 -3.69 4.76
CA LYS A 87 11.47 -4.33 4.09
C LYS A 87 12.73 -3.54 4.41
N ASP A 88 13.79 -4.19 4.87
CA ASP A 88 15.08 -3.55 5.17
C ASP A 88 14.95 -2.28 6.05
N ASN A 89 14.08 -2.34 7.06
CA ASN A 89 13.74 -1.23 7.96
C ASN A 89 13.02 -0.02 7.31
N VAL A 90 12.58 -0.18 6.07
CA VAL A 90 11.74 0.79 5.32
C VAL A 90 10.27 0.39 5.44
N LEU A 91 9.43 1.34 5.85
CA LEU A 91 7.97 1.18 5.87
C LEU A 91 7.43 1.46 4.47
N LEU A 92 7.03 0.42 3.74
CA LEU A 92 6.59 0.56 2.35
C LEU A 92 5.33 1.42 2.24
N ASN A 93 4.42 1.33 3.22
CA ASN A 93 3.21 2.16 3.27
C ASN A 93 3.53 3.66 3.26
N GLU A 94 4.60 4.08 3.96
CA GLU A 94 5.05 5.46 4.00
C GLU A 94 5.66 5.86 2.66
N GLU A 95 6.55 5.04 2.09
CA GLU A 95 7.21 5.38 0.82
C GLU A 95 6.19 5.50 -0.33
N MET A 96 5.15 4.66 -0.36
CA MET A 96 4.03 4.80 -1.33
C MET A 96 3.38 6.19 -1.26
N VAL A 97 3.16 6.70 -0.06
CA VAL A 97 2.53 8.02 0.16
C VAL A 97 3.52 9.16 -0.10
N LYS A 98 4.74 9.03 0.43
CA LYS A 98 5.80 10.04 0.38
C LYS A 98 6.27 10.34 -1.05
N GLN A 99 6.34 9.32 -1.90
CA GLN A 99 6.69 9.45 -3.31
C GLN A 99 5.47 9.78 -4.20
N GLY A 100 4.29 9.98 -3.60
CA GLY A 100 3.09 10.42 -4.31
C GLY A 100 2.47 9.34 -5.21
N TYR A 101 2.67 8.05 -4.93
CA TYR A 101 2.02 6.95 -5.65
C TYR A 101 0.68 6.52 -5.01
N ALA A 102 0.39 7.02 -3.81
CA ALA A 102 -0.89 6.81 -3.13
C ALA A 102 -1.23 8.01 -2.25
N LEU A 103 -2.51 8.14 -1.92
CA LEU A 103 -2.97 9.03 -0.86
C LEU A 103 -2.86 8.34 0.49
N PHE A 104 -2.68 9.13 1.55
CA PHE A 104 -2.96 8.67 2.90
C PHE A 104 -4.48 8.54 3.07
N GLY A 105 -4.94 7.33 3.40
CA GLY A 105 -6.35 7.02 3.67
C GLY A 105 -6.48 6.25 4.99
N GLY A 106 -6.59 6.98 6.09
CA GLY A 106 -6.74 6.42 7.44
C GLY A 106 -7.86 5.38 7.51
N ARG A 107 -7.64 4.31 8.28
CA ARG A 107 -8.57 3.18 8.38
C ARG A 107 -8.75 2.78 9.84
N SER A 108 -9.78 3.34 10.47
CA SER A 108 -10.17 2.94 11.82
C SER A 108 -10.44 1.43 11.91
N PRO A 109 -10.03 0.74 12.99
CA PRO A 109 -9.36 1.27 14.19
C PRO A 109 -7.82 1.36 14.08
N ASN A 110 -7.24 1.13 12.91
CA ASN A 110 -5.79 1.07 12.72
C ASN A 110 -5.19 2.46 12.50
N HIS A 111 -4.49 2.97 13.51
CA HIS A 111 -3.97 4.35 13.53
C HIS A 111 -2.47 4.44 13.84
N LYS A 112 -1.78 3.31 14.02
CA LYS A 112 -0.40 3.26 14.53
C LYS A 112 0.59 4.17 13.80
N TYR A 113 0.45 4.34 12.49
CA TYR A 113 1.35 5.20 11.69
C TYR A 113 0.66 6.40 11.03
N ASP A 114 -0.56 6.78 11.43
CA ASP A 114 -1.32 7.85 10.77
C ASP A 114 -0.56 9.18 10.75
N THR A 115 0.05 9.60 11.86
CA THR A 115 0.86 10.83 11.90
C THR A 115 2.06 10.76 10.96
N ARG A 116 2.68 9.58 10.80
CA ARG A 116 3.83 9.39 9.91
C ARG A 116 3.39 9.45 8.44
N LEU A 117 2.29 8.79 8.09
CA LEU A 117 1.72 8.79 6.75
C LEU A 117 1.17 10.16 6.34
N ASP A 118 0.54 10.89 7.26
CA ASP A 118 0.07 12.24 7.00
C ASP A 118 1.22 13.20 6.69
N ARG A 119 2.30 13.15 7.49
CA ARG A 119 3.53 13.92 7.21
C ARG A 119 4.16 13.56 5.86
N ALA A 120 4.19 12.27 5.51
CA ALA A 120 4.64 11.82 4.20
C ALA A 120 3.79 12.41 3.05
N GLN A 121 2.47 12.47 3.24
CA GLN A 121 1.56 13.07 2.26
C GLN A 121 1.78 14.58 2.13
N GLN A 122 1.95 15.29 3.25
CA GLN A 122 2.26 16.73 3.24
C GLN A 122 3.57 16.99 2.48
N TRP A 123 4.59 16.17 2.72
CA TRP A 123 5.85 16.24 1.98
C TRP A 123 5.66 16.00 0.48
N ALA A 124 4.93 14.96 0.10
CA ALA A 124 4.65 14.63 -1.30
C ALA A 124 3.94 15.79 -2.03
N ARG A 125 3.00 16.46 -1.35
CA ARG A 125 2.30 17.64 -1.87
C ARG A 125 3.25 18.82 -2.07
N LEU A 126 4.05 19.16 -1.06
CA LEU A 126 4.98 20.29 -1.11
C LEU A 126 6.04 20.11 -2.20
N MET A 127 6.51 18.87 -2.39
CA MET A 127 7.53 18.53 -3.37
C MET A 127 6.97 18.19 -4.75
N GLY A 128 5.64 18.23 -4.96
CA GLY A 128 5.01 17.90 -6.23
C GLY A 128 5.26 16.46 -6.70
N GLN A 129 5.32 15.50 -5.78
CA GLN A 129 5.65 14.10 -6.10
C GLN A 129 4.46 13.35 -6.73
N GLY A 130 4.73 12.52 -7.74
CA GLY A 130 3.75 11.60 -8.33
C GLY A 130 2.42 12.27 -8.70
N ILE A 131 1.34 11.83 -8.05
CA ILE A 131 -0.03 12.36 -8.24
C ILE A 131 -0.17 13.85 -7.91
N TRP A 132 0.78 14.44 -7.19
CA TRP A 132 0.84 15.86 -6.83
C TRP A 132 1.65 16.71 -7.80
N SER A 133 2.22 16.12 -8.86
CA SER A 133 3.00 16.86 -9.86
C SER A 133 2.21 18.02 -10.46
N PRO A 134 2.77 19.24 -10.50
CA PRO A 134 2.08 20.40 -11.08
C PRO A 134 1.89 20.24 -12.59
N GLU A 135 2.77 19.52 -13.28
CA GLU A 135 2.70 19.29 -14.72
C GLU A 135 1.58 18.32 -15.09
N LYS A 136 1.39 17.29 -14.27
CA LYS A 136 0.40 16.23 -14.52
C LYS A 136 -0.21 15.76 -13.20
N PRO A 137 -1.08 16.55 -12.54
CA PRO A 137 -1.68 16.11 -11.29
C PRO A 137 -2.80 15.09 -11.54
N MET A 138 -2.99 14.18 -10.59
CA MET A 138 -4.17 13.32 -10.58
C MET A 138 -5.41 14.14 -10.21
N ARG A 139 -6.44 14.12 -11.06
CA ARG A 139 -7.62 14.99 -10.91
C ARG A 139 -8.74 14.40 -10.06
N LEU A 140 -8.82 13.07 -9.98
CA LEU A 140 -9.78 12.36 -9.13
C LEU A 140 -9.00 11.59 -8.09
N THR A 141 -9.41 11.67 -6.83
CA THR A 141 -8.87 10.78 -5.80
C THR A 141 -9.22 9.33 -6.14
N PRO A 142 -8.47 8.33 -5.64
CA PRO A 142 -8.79 6.93 -5.88
C PRO A 142 -10.20 6.55 -5.39
N SER A 143 -10.62 7.12 -4.27
CA SER A 143 -11.97 6.92 -3.73
C SER A 143 -13.05 7.54 -4.62
N GLU A 144 -12.85 8.74 -5.17
CA GLU A 144 -13.78 9.34 -6.14
C GLU A 144 -13.86 8.55 -7.44
N PHE A 145 -12.71 8.12 -7.97
CA PHE A 145 -12.65 7.32 -9.20
C PHE A 145 -13.44 6.01 -9.04
N ARG A 146 -13.21 5.27 -7.95
CA ARG A 146 -13.95 4.02 -7.67
C ARG A 146 -15.46 4.26 -7.53
N ARG A 147 -15.89 5.40 -7.00
CA ARG A 147 -17.33 5.73 -6.91
C ARG A 147 -17.98 5.99 -8.27
N LEU A 148 -17.24 6.56 -9.21
CA LEU A 148 -17.77 6.95 -10.52
C LEU A 148 -17.70 5.84 -11.57
N TYR A 149 -16.72 4.93 -11.45
CA TYR A 149 -16.37 3.99 -12.51
C TYR A 149 -16.35 2.51 -12.05
N ARG A 150 -16.85 2.20 -10.84
CA ARG A 150 -16.91 0.83 -10.30
C ARG A 150 -18.27 0.51 -9.69
#